data_AF-A0A956DEP8-F1
#
_entry.id   AF-A0A956DEP8-F1
#
_cell.length_a   1.000
_cell.length_b   1.000
_cell.length_c   1.000
_cell.angle_alpha   90.00
_cell.angle_beta   90.00
_cell.angle_gamma   90.00
#
_symmetry.space_group_name_H-M   'P 1'
#
loop_
_entity.id
_entity.type
_entity.pdbx_description
1 polymer ?
#
loop_
_entity_poly.entity_id
_entity_poly.type
_entity_poly.pdbx_seq_one_letter_code
_entity_poly.pdbx_strand_id
1 'polypeptide(L)'
;MTSRVAGSFVGRWRARWRAWVRFCAETERPTSMALVRIGVGLVLACDFALVWSHGVGDVLWGPSTSGAFGLADTVPGAVPVHTLFGASLTTSRAVHAVAFGSALCLSLGIFSRTSALVAFAASSQLAAILPQSDRGIDTMLRMVLLLLAASGAGQSLSIDAWRRHRTWRPDVRVLAWPRRFLVLQVLWMYFSAGLHKSQLAWWPAGDFTALYVVLLDPHFSRADFSSWLHSVYPLTQLGTASTMLFEVGAP
;
A
#
# COMPACT_ATOMS: atom_id res chain seq x y z
N MET A 1 -12.80 -19.75 47.28
CA MET A 1 -13.32 -20.10 45.94
C MET A 1 -12.78 -19.20 44.81
N THR A 2 -12.26 -18.01 45.12
CA THR A 2 -11.74 -17.02 44.14
C THR A 2 -10.34 -17.33 43.57
N SER A 3 -9.49 -18.11 44.25
CA SER A 3 -8.12 -18.42 43.78
C SER A 3 -8.04 -19.43 42.63
N ARG A 4 -8.98 -20.39 42.54
CA ARG A 4 -9.01 -21.39 41.45
C ARG A 4 -9.47 -20.81 40.11
N VAL A 5 -10.36 -19.81 40.13
CA VAL A 5 -10.86 -19.15 38.91
C VAL A 5 -9.77 -18.29 38.27
N ALA A 6 -9.01 -17.54 39.07
CA ALA A 6 -7.88 -16.71 38.62
C ALA A 6 -6.74 -17.55 38.00
N GLY A 7 -6.40 -18.70 38.61
CA GLY A 7 -5.41 -19.64 38.05
C GLY A 7 -5.82 -20.21 36.69
N SER A 8 -7.12 -20.45 36.48
CA SER A 8 -7.65 -20.95 35.20
C SER A 8 -7.58 -19.90 34.08
N PHE A 9 -7.78 -18.62 34.40
CA PHE A 9 -7.73 -17.53 33.43
C PHE A 9 -6.29 -17.25 32.96
N VAL A 10 -5.35 -17.17 33.91
CA VAL A 10 -3.92 -16.98 33.61
C VAL A 10 -3.37 -18.17 32.81
N GLY A 11 -3.79 -19.40 33.13
CA GLY A 11 -3.43 -20.59 32.37
C GLY A 11 -3.92 -20.56 30.92
N ARG A 12 -5.19 -20.19 30.69
CA ARG A 12 -5.76 -20.03 29.34
C ARG A 12 -5.07 -18.92 28.55
N TRP A 13 -4.79 -17.78 29.17
CA TRP A 13 -4.10 -16.67 28.51
C TRP A 13 -2.68 -17.08 28.07
N ARG A 14 -1.90 -17.71 28.96
CA ARG A 14 -0.57 -18.24 28.62
C ARG A 14 -0.61 -19.28 27.50
N ALA A 15 -1.64 -20.13 27.46
CA ALA A 15 -1.81 -21.09 26.38
C ALA A 15 -2.11 -20.40 25.03
N ARG A 16 -3.03 -19.43 25.01
CA ARG A 16 -3.35 -18.64 23.80
C ARG A 16 -2.16 -17.81 23.32
N TRP A 17 -1.42 -17.18 24.24
CA TRP A 17 -0.20 -16.45 23.90
C TRP A 17 0.86 -17.36 23.29
N ARG A 18 1.11 -18.55 23.87
CA ARG A 18 2.04 -19.53 23.29
C ARG A 18 1.58 -20.01 21.91
N ALA A 19 0.28 -20.23 21.71
CA ALA A 19 -0.27 -20.58 20.41
C ALA A 19 -0.06 -19.46 19.39
N TRP A 20 -0.29 -18.20 19.78
CA TRP A 20 -0.04 -17.02 18.96
C TRP A 20 1.44 -16.87 18.59
N VAL A 21 2.35 -16.98 19.56
CA VAL A 21 3.80 -16.92 19.30
C VAL A 21 4.23 -18.05 18.37
N ARG A 22 3.74 -19.28 18.59
CA ARG A 22 4.01 -20.42 17.69
C ARG A 22 3.53 -20.15 16.28
N PHE A 23 2.30 -19.64 16.14
CA PHE A 23 1.74 -19.26 14.86
C PHE A 23 2.64 -18.23 14.17
N CYS A 24 3.00 -17.14 14.85
CA CYS A 24 3.89 -16.11 14.29
C CYS A 24 5.32 -16.59 13.99
N ALA A 25 5.80 -17.61 14.71
CA ALA A 25 7.12 -18.20 14.55
C ALA A 25 7.21 -19.24 13.43
N GLU A 26 6.09 -19.62 12.81
CA GLU A 26 6.11 -20.50 11.64
C GLU A 26 6.94 -19.90 10.51
N THR A 27 7.67 -20.76 9.80
CA THR A 27 8.56 -20.33 8.73
C THR A 27 8.15 -20.87 7.38
N GLU A 28 8.45 -20.13 6.33
CA GLU A 28 8.10 -20.46 4.95
C GLU A 28 9.21 -20.05 3.99
N ARG A 29 9.07 -20.41 2.70
CA ARG A 29 9.97 -19.92 1.66
C ARG A 29 9.69 -18.44 1.39
N PRO A 30 10.71 -17.60 1.19
CA PRO A 30 10.56 -16.15 1.01
C PRO A 30 9.91 -15.74 -0.32
N THR A 31 9.65 -16.69 -1.23
CA THR A 31 9.21 -16.42 -2.61
C THR A 31 7.95 -15.55 -2.68
N SER A 32 6.93 -15.82 -1.86
CA SER A 32 5.70 -15.04 -1.87
C SER A 32 5.95 -13.56 -1.51
N MET A 33 6.72 -13.31 -0.43
CA MET A 33 7.08 -11.96 -0.03
C MET A 33 8.04 -11.29 -1.02
N ALA A 34 8.89 -12.06 -1.70
CA ALA A 34 9.74 -11.54 -2.78
C ALA A 34 8.91 -11.06 -3.98
N LEU A 35 7.83 -11.77 -4.35
CA LEU A 35 6.91 -11.32 -5.40
C LEU A 35 6.16 -10.06 -4.99
N VAL A 36 5.70 -9.98 -3.74
CA VAL A 36 5.09 -8.75 -3.19
C VAL A 36 6.07 -7.59 -3.26
N ARG A 37 7.34 -7.80 -2.86
CA ARG A 37 8.40 -6.78 -2.96
C ARG A 37 8.57 -6.26 -4.39
N ILE A 38 8.66 -7.17 -5.36
CA ILE A 38 8.82 -6.80 -6.77
C ILE A 38 7.61 -6.02 -7.26
N GLY A 39 6.39 -6.53 -7.03
CA GLY A 39 5.16 -5.87 -7.47
C GLY A 39 4.99 -4.48 -6.86
N VAL A 40 5.12 -4.36 -5.54
CA VAL A 40 5.01 -3.07 -4.82
C VAL A 40 6.10 -2.10 -5.27
N GLY A 41 7.35 -2.56 -5.37
CA GLY A 41 8.45 -1.72 -5.83
C GLY A 41 8.22 -1.20 -7.26
N LEU A 42 7.75 -2.05 -8.17
CA LEU A 42 7.50 -1.68 -9.56
C LEU A 42 6.34 -0.70 -9.67
N VAL A 43 5.24 -0.93 -8.96
CA VAL A 43 4.09 -0.02 -8.94
C VAL A 43 4.51 1.36 -8.46
N LEU A 44 5.26 1.45 -7.35
CA LEU A 44 5.75 2.72 -6.83
C LEU A 44 6.73 3.39 -7.80
N ALA A 45 7.66 2.64 -8.39
CA ALA A 45 8.61 3.18 -9.36
C ALA A 45 7.89 3.72 -10.62
N CYS A 46 6.90 2.99 -11.13
CA CYS A 46 6.08 3.43 -12.25
C CYS A 46 5.28 4.68 -11.90
N ASP A 47 4.65 4.74 -10.72
CA ASP A 47 3.88 5.89 -10.29
C ASP A 47 4.74 7.16 -10.21
N PHE A 48 5.89 7.08 -9.53
CA PHE A 48 6.83 8.20 -9.44
C PHE A 48 7.40 8.61 -10.82
N ALA A 49 7.64 7.65 -11.72
CA ALA A 49 8.10 7.94 -13.07
C ALA A 49 7.01 8.63 -13.91
N LEU A 50 5.75 8.18 -13.80
CA LEU A 50 4.61 8.74 -14.53
C LEU A 50 4.40 10.21 -14.15
N VAL A 51 4.40 10.53 -12.86
CA VAL A 51 4.26 11.91 -12.38
C VAL A 51 5.31 12.84 -13.02
N TRP A 52 6.56 12.38 -13.13
CA TRP A 52 7.62 13.16 -13.74
C TRP A 52 7.47 13.25 -15.27
N SER A 53 7.08 12.15 -15.93
CA SER A 53 6.86 12.12 -17.38
C SER A 53 5.72 13.03 -17.84
N HIS A 54 4.73 13.27 -16.97
CA HIS A 54 3.63 14.20 -17.22
C HIS A 54 3.98 15.65 -16.88
N GLY A 55 5.19 15.93 -16.39
CA GLY A 55 5.63 17.29 -16.04
C GLY A 55 4.92 17.89 -14.82
N VAL A 56 4.22 17.08 -14.02
CA VAL A 56 3.41 17.55 -12.88
C VAL A 56 4.13 17.43 -11.54
N GLY A 57 5.34 16.84 -11.49
CA GLY A 57 6.08 16.62 -10.23
C GLY A 57 6.37 17.91 -9.45
N ASP A 58 6.88 18.95 -10.13
CA ASP A 58 7.13 20.25 -9.49
C ASP A 58 5.84 20.95 -9.07
N VAL A 59 4.76 20.80 -9.85
CA VAL A 59 3.45 21.39 -9.53
C VAL A 59 2.84 20.72 -8.31
N LEU A 60 2.99 19.41 -8.16
CA LEU A 60 2.41 18.66 -7.04
C LEU A 60 3.18 18.87 -5.74
N TRP A 61 4.50 18.74 -5.76
CA TRP A 61 5.31 18.72 -4.54
C TRP A 61 6.20 19.95 -4.36
N GLY A 62 6.19 20.91 -5.27
CA GLY A 62 6.88 22.18 -5.07
C GLY A 62 6.25 23.02 -3.96
N PRO A 63 6.99 23.97 -3.37
CA PRO A 63 6.45 24.91 -2.41
C PRO A 63 5.45 25.87 -3.09
N SER A 64 4.41 26.28 -2.37
CA SER A 64 3.42 27.25 -2.81
C SER A 64 4.03 28.61 -3.18
N THR A 65 5.14 29.00 -2.54
CA THR A 65 5.94 30.19 -2.93
C THR A 65 6.48 30.13 -4.37
N SER A 66 6.57 28.93 -4.96
CA SER A 66 6.93 28.71 -6.36
C SER A 66 5.71 28.52 -7.27
N GLY A 67 4.48 28.79 -6.79
CA GLY A 67 3.23 28.60 -7.53
C GLY A 67 2.74 27.16 -7.61
N ALA A 68 3.30 26.26 -6.79
CA ALA A 68 2.93 24.85 -6.74
C ALA A 68 1.84 24.56 -5.68
N PHE A 69 1.32 23.33 -5.67
CA PHE A 69 0.24 22.89 -4.77
C PHE A 69 0.70 22.42 -3.39
N GLY A 70 2.01 22.31 -3.12
CA GLY A 70 2.51 21.78 -1.84
C GLY A 70 2.11 22.63 -0.64
N LEU A 71 0.93 22.34 -0.07
CA LEU A 71 0.25 23.16 0.96
C LEU A 71 0.97 23.20 2.30
N ALA A 72 1.77 22.19 2.62
CA ALA A 72 2.43 22.09 3.93
C ALA A 72 3.65 23.02 4.10
N ASP A 73 3.95 23.87 3.11
CA ASP A 73 4.90 24.97 3.26
C ASP A 73 4.26 26.26 3.83
N THR A 74 2.93 26.37 3.81
CA THR A 74 2.16 27.55 4.25
C THR A 74 1.23 27.27 5.44
N VAL A 75 1.00 26.00 5.77
CA VAL A 75 0.18 25.57 6.92
C VAL A 75 1.08 25.17 8.10
N PRO A 76 0.73 25.52 9.36
CA PRO A 76 1.48 25.09 10.54
C PRO A 76 1.49 23.55 10.67
N GLY A 77 2.67 22.95 10.62
CA GLY A 77 2.84 21.50 10.64
C GLY A 77 4.02 21.11 9.76
N ALA A 78 5.23 21.34 10.29
CA ALA A 78 6.41 21.35 9.44
C ALA A 78 6.73 19.96 8.89
N VAL A 79 6.74 19.82 7.56
CA VAL A 79 7.27 18.62 6.89
C VAL A 79 8.74 18.47 7.31
N PRO A 80 9.14 17.33 7.89
CA PRO A 80 10.51 17.16 8.41
C PRO A 80 11.60 17.48 7.39
N VAL A 81 11.39 17.19 6.11
CA VAL A 81 12.36 17.53 5.08
C VAL A 81 12.45 19.03 4.81
N HIS A 82 11.35 19.77 4.91
CA HIS A 82 11.35 21.23 4.76
C HIS A 82 12.00 21.93 5.95
N THR A 83 11.91 21.38 7.16
CA THR A 83 12.62 21.95 8.32
C THR A 83 14.13 21.73 8.23
N LEU A 84 14.55 20.58 7.72
CA LEU A 84 15.97 20.21 7.64
C LEU A 84 16.68 20.86 6.45
N PHE A 85 16.01 20.98 5.30
CA PHE A 85 16.63 21.38 4.03
C PHE A 85 15.97 22.60 3.36
N GLY A 86 14.95 23.17 3.99
CA GLY A 86 14.18 24.28 3.43
C GLY A 86 13.10 23.82 2.44
N ALA A 87 11.99 24.55 2.37
CA ALA A 87 10.95 24.37 1.37
C ALA A 87 11.43 24.96 0.04
N SER A 88 11.88 24.11 -0.89
CA SER A 88 12.38 24.50 -2.20
C SER A 88 12.08 23.43 -3.24
N LEU A 89 12.00 23.81 -4.52
CA LEU A 89 11.87 22.83 -5.62
C LEU A 89 13.01 21.80 -5.60
N THR A 90 14.22 22.20 -5.26
CA THR A 90 15.37 21.30 -5.13
C THR A 90 15.14 20.24 -4.06
N THR A 91 14.60 20.64 -2.89
CA THR A 91 14.26 19.72 -1.80
C THR A 91 13.20 18.73 -2.26
N SER A 92 12.11 19.19 -2.88
CA SER A 92 11.02 18.33 -3.36
C SER A 92 11.48 17.33 -4.41
N ARG A 93 12.29 17.80 -5.38
CA ARG A 93 12.93 16.95 -6.39
C ARG A 93 13.86 15.91 -5.78
N ALA A 94 14.65 16.28 -4.78
CA ALA A 94 15.53 15.35 -4.09
C ALA A 94 14.75 14.25 -3.35
N VAL A 95 13.66 14.61 -2.66
CA VAL A 95 12.79 13.63 -2.00
C VAL A 95 12.16 12.67 -3.01
N HIS A 96 11.65 13.20 -4.13
CA HIS A 96 11.12 12.37 -5.21
C HIS A 96 12.18 11.42 -5.78
N ALA A 97 13.38 11.93 -6.08
CA ALA A 97 14.48 11.10 -6.59
C ALA A 97 14.87 9.98 -5.61
N VAL A 98 14.87 10.26 -4.30
CA VAL A 98 15.09 9.26 -3.25
C VAL A 98 13.94 8.24 -3.20
N ALA A 99 12.68 8.69 -3.31
CA ALA A 99 11.52 7.80 -3.34
C ALA A 99 11.56 6.86 -4.57
N PHE A 100 11.82 7.42 -5.76
CA PHE A 100 11.95 6.66 -7.00
C PHE A 100 13.14 5.70 -6.97
N GLY A 101 14.32 6.17 -6.59
CA GLY A 101 15.53 5.35 -6.52
C GLY A 101 15.42 4.22 -5.49
N SER A 102 14.78 4.48 -4.35
CA SER A 102 14.52 3.44 -3.33
C SER A 102 13.46 2.44 -3.79
N ALA A 103 12.43 2.84 -4.54
CA ALA A 103 11.48 1.94 -5.17
C ALA A 103 12.12 1.02 -6.23
N LEU A 104 13.04 1.55 -7.04
CA LEU A 104 13.84 0.75 -7.98
C LEU A 104 14.74 -0.25 -7.24
N CYS A 105 15.48 0.21 -6.23
CA CYS A 105 16.30 -0.66 -5.38
C CYS A 105 15.46 -1.75 -4.71
N LEU A 106 14.26 -1.41 -4.23
CA LEU A 106 13.32 -2.35 -3.63
C LEU A 106 12.88 -3.39 -4.65
N SER A 107 12.53 -2.99 -5.87
CA SER A 107 12.10 -3.88 -6.97
C SER A 107 13.17 -4.89 -7.35
N LEU A 108 14.42 -4.43 -7.43
CA LEU A 108 15.58 -5.28 -7.75
C LEU A 108 16.07 -6.09 -6.54
N GLY A 109 15.63 -5.72 -5.33
CA GLY A 109 16.06 -6.32 -4.08
C GLY A 109 17.53 -6.02 -3.78
N ILE A 110 17.90 -4.75 -3.93
CA ILE A 110 19.17 -4.17 -3.52
C ILE A 110 18.94 -3.50 -2.16
N PHE A 111 19.71 -3.92 -1.15
CA PHE A 111 19.55 -3.47 0.24
C PHE A 111 18.09 -3.55 0.71
N SER A 112 17.42 -4.66 0.44
CA SER A 112 15.95 -4.83 0.46
C SER A 112 15.26 -4.25 1.70
N ARG A 113 15.86 -4.40 2.88
CA ARG A 113 15.32 -3.81 4.12
C ARG A 113 15.46 -2.29 4.14
N THR A 114 16.65 -1.79 3.82
CA THR A 114 16.95 -0.36 3.80
C THR A 114 16.17 0.35 2.70
N SER A 115 16.10 -0.22 1.49
CA SER A 115 15.32 0.36 0.39
C SER A 115 13.84 0.44 0.72
N ALA A 116 13.26 -0.56 1.41
CA ALA A 116 11.88 -0.48 1.91
C ALA A 116 11.67 0.66 2.92
N LEU A 117 12.58 0.81 3.89
CA LEU A 117 12.50 1.87 4.91
C LEU A 117 12.69 3.27 4.30
N VAL A 118 13.62 3.42 3.35
CA VAL A 118 13.86 4.69 2.65
C VAL A 118 12.66 5.05 1.77
N ALA A 119 12.09 4.08 1.04
CA ALA A 119 10.88 4.29 0.26
C ALA A 119 9.71 4.71 1.14
N PHE A 120 9.55 4.09 2.32
CA PHE A 120 8.53 4.48 3.31
C PHE A 120 8.73 5.93 3.77
N ALA A 121 9.96 6.28 4.19
CA ALA A 121 10.25 7.60 4.71
C ALA A 121 10.05 8.68 3.63
N ALA A 122 10.62 8.49 2.43
CA ALA A 122 10.56 9.46 1.35
C ALA A 122 9.12 9.64 0.82
N SER A 123 8.37 8.55 0.61
CA SER A 123 6.95 8.66 0.21
C SER A 123 6.08 9.31 1.30
N SER A 124 6.39 9.10 2.58
CA SER A 124 5.70 9.79 3.68
C SER A 124 5.99 11.30 3.67
N GLN A 125 7.19 11.72 3.27
CA GLN A 125 7.49 13.15 3.10
C GLN A 125 6.68 13.74 1.93
N LEU A 126 6.61 13.06 0.78
CA LEU A 126 5.80 13.51 -0.36
C LEU A 126 4.31 13.65 0.00
N ALA A 127 3.76 12.66 0.73
CA ALA A 127 2.40 12.72 1.25
C ALA A 127 2.20 13.88 2.24
N ALA A 128 3.18 14.17 3.09
CA ALA A 128 3.11 15.30 4.00
C ALA A 128 3.17 16.66 3.27
N ILE A 129 3.89 16.75 2.14
CA ILE A 129 3.96 17.98 1.32
C ILE A 129 2.61 18.32 0.71
N LEU A 130 1.91 17.33 0.14
CA LEU A 130 0.58 17.46 -0.45
C LEU A 130 -0.36 16.36 0.06
N PRO A 131 -0.96 16.52 1.25
CA PRO A 131 -1.83 15.48 1.84
C PRO A 131 -3.05 15.13 0.98
N GLN A 132 -3.54 16.05 0.15
CA GLN A 132 -4.70 15.86 -0.72
C GLN A 132 -4.40 14.94 -1.90
N SER A 133 -3.14 14.77 -2.30
CA SER A 133 -2.76 13.82 -3.34
C SER A 133 -2.58 12.40 -2.79
N ASP A 134 -2.55 12.25 -1.46
CA ASP A 134 -2.34 10.99 -0.80
C ASP A 134 -3.64 10.20 -0.67
N ARG A 135 -3.73 9.07 -1.38
CA ARG A 135 -4.93 8.22 -1.41
C ARG A 135 -4.80 7.05 -0.44
N GLY A 136 -5.92 6.37 -0.18
CA GLY A 136 -5.95 5.19 0.70
C GLY A 136 -5.00 4.07 0.22
N ILE A 137 -4.82 3.91 -1.09
CA ILE A 137 -3.87 2.94 -1.64
C ILE A 137 -2.41 3.29 -1.31
N ASP A 138 -2.04 4.57 -1.34
CA ASP A 138 -0.69 5.04 -1.04
C ASP A 138 -0.35 4.81 0.44
N THR A 139 -1.32 5.05 1.32
CA THR A 139 -1.22 4.74 2.74
C THR A 139 -1.03 3.24 2.96
N MET A 140 -1.81 2.41 2.27
CA MET A 140 -1.66 0.96 2.35
C MET A 140 -0.28 0.50 1.86
N LEU A 141 0.18 0.98 0.70
CA LEU A 141 1.49 0.64 0.16
C LEU A 141 2.61 1.04 1.12
N ARG A 142 2.53 2.20 1.79
CA ARG A 142 3.49 2.58 2.84
C ARG A 142 3.51 1.61 4.02
N MET A 143 2.36 1.11 4.46
CA MET A 143 2.33 0.07 5.50
C MET A 143 2.94 -1.26 5.01
N VAL A 144 2.72 -1.62 3.73
CA VAL A 144 3.36 -2.79 3.13
C VAL A 144 4.89 -2.64 3.07
N LEU A 145 5.42 -1.44 2.85
CA LEU A 145 6.87 -1.19 2.90
C LEU A 145 7.47 -1.51 4.28
N LEU A 146 6.77 -1.16 5.37
CA LEU A 146 7.19 -1.52 6.74
C LEU A 146 7.20 -3.04 6.94
N LEU A 147 6.17 -3.74 6.45
CA LEU A 147 6.12 -5.21 6.49
C LEU A 147 7.25 -5.83 5.66
N LEU A 148 7.51 -5.30 4.47
CA LEU A 148 8.58 -5.77 3.59
C LEU A 148 9.95 -5.65 4.27
N ALA A 149 10.20 -4.54 4.97
CA ALA A 149 11.43 -4.34 5.74
C ALA A 149 11.63 -5.40 6.84
N ALA A 150 10.55 -5.93 7.42
CA ALA A 150 10.57 -6.96 8.45
C ALA A 150 10.42 -8.40 7.91
N SER A 151 10.15 -8.58 6.62
CA SER A 151 9.67 -9.86 6.07
C SER A 151 10.74 -10.86 5.62
N GLY A 152 11.97 -10.38 5.40
CA GLY A 152 12.97 -11.19 4.69
C GLY A 152 12.68 -11.37 3.19
N ALA A 153 11.86 -10.51 2.58
CA ALA A 153 11.58 -10.53 1.13
C ALA A 153 12.84 -10.39 0.23
N GLY A 154 13.94 -9.90 0.80
CA GLY A 154 15.25 -9.84 0.13
C GLY A 154 16.02 -11.16 0.11
N GLN A 155 15.47 -12.24 0.69
CA GLN A 155 16.13 -13.55 0.73
C GLN A 155 15.90 -14.39 -0.53
N SER A 156 15.06 -13.94 -1.48
CA SER A 156 14.87 -14.59 -2.78
C SER A 156 14.46 -13.57 -3.85
N LEU A 157 14.71 -13.92 -5.11
CA LEU A 157 14.43 -13.13 -6.31
C LEU A 157 14.99 -11.71 -6.25
N SER A 158 16.13 -11.55 -5.57
CA SER A 158 16.77 -10.27 -5.27
C SER A 158 18.25 -10.32 -5.60
N ILE A 159 18.82 -9.16 -5.89
CA ILE A 159 20.28 -9.01 -6.05
C ILE A 159 20.98 -9.33 -4.71
N ASP A 160 20.39 -8.99 -3.56
CA ASP A 160 20.91 -9.36 -2.25
C ASP A 160 21.06 -10.89 -2.07
N ALA A 161 20.05 -11.66 -2.50
CA ALA A 161 20.09 -13.13 -2.43
C ALA A 161 21.14 -13.71 -3.38
N TRP A 162 21.22 -13.19 -4.60
CA TRP A 162 22.24 -13.60 -5.56
C TRP A 162 23.66 -13.28 -5.05
N ARG A 163 23.88 -12.11 -4.46
CA ARG A 163 25.19 -11.74 -3.88
C ARG A 163 25.60 -12.66 -2.73
N ARG A 164 24.65 -13.05 -1.87
CA ARG A 164 24.92 -13.89 -0.69
C ARG A 164 25.04 -15.38 -1.01
N HIS A 165 24.20 -15.90 -1.90
CA HIS A 165 24.05 -17.34 -2.13
C HIS A 165 24.41 -17.79 -3.55
N ARG A 166 24.72 -16.86 -4.46
CA ARG A 166 24.96 -17.12 -5.91
C ARG A 166 23.78 -17.79 -6.62
N THR A 167 22.57 -17.69 -6.05
CA THR A 167 21.33 -18.17 -6.62
C THR A 167 20.18 -17.21 -6.30
N TRP A 168 19.21 -17.11 -7.20
CA TRP A 168 18.00 -16.30 -7.01
C TRP A 168 16.97 -16.96 -6.08
N ARG A 169 17.05 -18.29 -5.90
CA ARG A 169 16.10 -19.08 -5.11
C ARG A 169 16.84 -19.97 -4.11
N PRO A 170 17.54 -19.39 -3.12
CA PRO A 170 18.20 -20.18 -2.09
C PRO A 170 17.17 -20.90 -1.22
N ASP A 171 17.53 -22.08 -0.69
CA ASP A 171 16.68 -22.83 0.24
C ASP A 171 16.83 -22.29 1.66
N VAL A 172 16.20 -21.13 1.90
CA VAL A 172 16.18 -20.44 3.19
C VAL A 172 14.75 -20.27 3.67
N ARG A 173 14.59 -20.14 4.99
CA ARG A 173 13.31 -20.02 5.66
C ARG A 173 13.19 -18.65 6.33
N VAL A 174 12.05 -18.00 6.14
CA VAL A 174 11.71 -16.70 6.76
C VAL A 174 10.43 -16.83 7.56
N LEU A 175 10.19 -15.92 8.50
CA LEU A 175 8.97 -15.93 9.31
C LEU A 175 7.74 -15.65 8.44
N ALA A 176 6.65 -16.38 8.68
CA ALA A 176 5.42 -16.30 7.88
C ALA A 176 4.44 -15.21 8.35
N TRP A 177 4.61 -14.65 9.56
CA TRP A 177 3.72 -13.62 10.10
C TRP A 177 3.55 -12.38 9.18
N PRO A 178 4.57 -11.86 8.46
CA PRO A 178 4.42 -10.68 7.61
C PRO A 178 3.45 -10.93 6.47
N ARG A 179 3.52 -12.11 5.83
CA ARG A 179 2.58 -12.51 4.77
C ARG A 179 1.15 -12.61 5.31
N ARG A 180 0.99 -13.18 6.49
CA ARG A 180 -0.34 -13.33 7.11
C ARG A 180 -0.93 -11.98 7.48
N PHE A 181 -0.11 -11.09 8.01
CA PHE A 181 -0.54 -9.73 8.31
C PHE A 181 -0.91 -8.97 7.04
N LEU A 182 -0.18 -9.15 5.94
CA LEU A 182 -0.54 -8.60 4.63
C LEU A 182 -1.89 -9.12 4.15
N VAL A 183 -2.14 -10.44 4.23
CA VAL A 183 -3.44 -11.03 3.88
C VAL A 183 -4.56 -10.46 4.75
N LEU A 184 -4.35 -10.39 6.06
CA LEU A 184 -5.31 -9.80 7.00
C LEU A 184 -5.59 -8.33 6.68
N GLN A 185 -4.55 -7.56 6.33
CA GLN A 185 -4.69 -6.16 5.93
C GLN A 185 -5.54 -6.02 4.66
N VAL A 186 -5.34 -6.89 3.67
CA VAL A 186 -6.14 -6.89 2.44
C VAL A 186 -7.60 -7.26 2.73
N LEU A 187 -7.83 -8.31 3.53
CA LEU A 187 -9.19 -8.70 3.96
C LEU A 187 -9.88 -7.55 4.70
N TRP A 188 -9.20 -6.95 5.67
CA TRP A 188 -9.72 -5.81 6.43
C TRP A 188 -10.00 -4.60 5.54
N MET A 189 -9.11 -4.30 4.58
CA MET A 189 -9.31 -3.19 3.65
C MET A 189 -10.59 -3.39 2.84
N TYR A 190 -10.77 -4.54 2.20
CA TYR A 190 -11.97 -4.78 1.40
C TYR A 190 -13.24 -4.84 2.25
N PHE A 191 -13.16 -5.48 3.42
CA PHE A 191 -14.27 -5.51 4.38
C PHE A 191 -14.70 -4.12 4.82
N SER A 192 -13.73 -3.31 5.28
CA SER A 192 -14.01 -1.93 5.71
C SER A 192 -14.50 -1.07 4.54
N ALA A 193 -13.95 -1.23 3.33
CA ALA A 193 -14.44 -0.51 2.15
C ALA A 193 -15.93 -0.83 1.87
N GLY A 194 -16.33 -2.11 1.93
CA GLY A 194 -17.72 -2.51 1.77
C GLY A 194 -18.65 -1.89 2.81
N LEU A 195 -18.24 -1.90 4.09
CA LEU A 195 -19.02 -1.29 5.17
C LEU A 195 -19.17 0.23 5.03
N HIS A 196 -18.18 0.91 4.45
CA HIS A 196 -18.18 2.38 4.32
C HIS A 196 -18.78 2.87 2.99
N LYS A 197 -19.19 1.98 2.08
CA LYS A 197 -19.94 2.35 0.88
C LYS A 197 -21.39 2.68 1.25
N SER A 198 -21.66 3.96 1.52
CA SER A 198 -22.99 4.43 1.90
C SER A 198 -23.82 4.97 0.73
N GLN A 199 -23.22 5.18 -0.44
CA GLN A 199 -23.90 5.77 -1.59
C GLN A 199 -24.91 4.79 -2.19
N LEU A 200 -26.12 5.27 -2.48
CA LEU A 200 -27.25 4.47 -2.99
C LEU A 200 -26.89 3.61 -4.21
N ALA A 201 -26.01 4.12 -5.09
CA ALA A 201 -25.58 3.42 -6.30
C ALA A 201 -24.92 2.05 -6.05
N TRP A 202 -24.39 1.79 -4.85
CA TRP A 202 -23.80 0.49 -4.49
C TRP A 202 -24.84 -0.53 -4.00
N TRP A 203 -26.06 -0.10 -3.72
CA TRP A 203 -27.08 -0.89 -3.03
C TRP A 203 -28.30 -1.15 -3.94
N PRO A 204 -29.17 -2.11 -3.58
CA PRO A 204 -30.41 -2.36 -4.33
C PRO A 204 -31.27 -1.10 -4.52
N ALA A 205 -31.27 -0.18 -3.55
CA ALA A 205 -32.05 1.06 -3.61
C ALA A 205 -31.57 2.05 -4.69
N GLY A 206 -30.34 1.91 -5.21
CA GLY A 206 -29.83 2.67 -6.35
C GLY A 206 -29.51 1.78 -7.55
N ASP A 207 -30.24 0.66 -7.68
CA ASP A 207 -30.16 -0.29 -8.80
C ASP A 207 -28.75 -0.83 -9.07
N PHE A 208 -27.87 -0.88 -8.08
CA PHE A 208 -26.48 -1.32 -8.27
C PHE A 208 -25.75 -0.60 -9.42
N THR A 209 -26.04 0.69 -9.60
CA THR A 209 -25.53 1.54 -10.69
C THR A 209 -24.05 1.92 -10.58
N ALA A 210 -23.36 1.65 -9.46
CA ALA A 210 -22.04 2.22 -9.20
C ALA A 210 -20.99 1.93 -10.28
N LEU A 211 -20.89 0.68 -10.75
CA LEU A 211 -19.93 0.31 -11.79
C LEU A 211 -20.25 0.98 -13.15
N TYR A 212 -21.52 1.13 -13.47
CA TYR A 212 -21.95 1.84 -14.67
C TYR A 212 -21.54 3.32 -14.62
N VAL A 213 -21.81 3.99 -13.49
CA VAL A 213 -21.51 5.41 -13.31
C VAL A 213 -20.00 5.66 -13.40
N VAL A 214 -19.18 4.86 -12.72
CA VAL A 214 -17.72 5.08 -12.73
C VAL A 214 -17.07 4.81 -14.10
N LEU A 215 -17.66 3.93 -14.91
CA LEU A 215 -17.19 3.68 -16.28
C LEU A 215 -17.54 4.82 -17.25
N LEU A 216 -18.52 5.66 -16.93
CA LEU A 216 -18.85 6.87 -17.68
C LEU A 216 -18.13 8.12 -17.15
N ASP A 217 -17.53 8.07 -15.97
CA ASP A 217 -16.84 9.21 -15.39
C ASP A 217 -15.48 9.42 -16.09
N PRO A 218 -15.27 10.53 -16.81
CA PRO A 218 -14.03 10.79 -17.54
C PRO A 218 -12.80 10.90 -16.63
N HIS A 219 -12.98 11.12 -15.32
CA HIS A 219 -11.88 11.15 -14.36
C HIS A 219 -11.34 9.74 -14.05
N PHE A 220 -12.15 8.70 -14.25
CA PHE A 220 -11.80 7.31 -13.93
C PHE A 220 -11.71 6.41 -15.17
N SER A 221 -12.50 6.68 -16.22
CA SER A 221 -12.50 5.88 -17.44
C SER A 221 -11.22 6.13 -18.25
N ARG A 222 -10.49 5.06 -18.57
CA ARG A 222 -9.34 5.15 -19.50
C ARG A 222 -9.72 5.11 -20.97
N ALA A 223 -10.94 4.67 -21.27
CA ALA A 223 -11.47 4.52 -22.62
C ALA A 223 -12.92 4.99 -22.65
N ASP A 224 -13.38 5.40 -23.83
CA ASP A 224 -14.78 5.78 -24.03
C ASP A 224 -15.65 4.52 -24.17
N PHE A 225 -16.53 4.32 -23.19
CA PHE A 225 -17.49 3.22 -23.17
C PHE A 225 -18.91 3.66 -23.54
N SER A 226 -19.15 4.95 -23.76
CA SER A 226 -20.49 5.53 -23.92
C SER A 226 -21.32 4.88 -25.03
N SER A 227 -20.66 4.47 -26.13
CA SER A 227 -21.32 3.89 -27.31
C SER A 227 -21.97 2.52 -27.07
N TRP A 228 -21.52 1.74 -26.08
CA TRP A 228 -22.01 0.36 -25.87
C TRP A 228 -22.30 0.00 -24.42
N LEU A 229 -21.89 0.81 -23.45
CA LEU A 229 -22.05 0.49 -22.03
C LEU A 229 -23.52 0.33 -21.61
N HIS A 230 -24.40 1.14 -22.21
CA HIS A 230 -25.85 1.03 -22.00
C HIS A 230 -26.39 -0.36 -22.33
N SER A 231 -25.87 -0.99 -23.39
CA SER A 231 -26.28 -2.33 -23.85
C SER A 231 -25.87 -3.44 -22.89
N VAL A 232 -24.85 -3.21 -22.06
CA VAL A 232 -24.37 -4.18 -21.06
C VAL A 232 -24.68 -3.76 -19.62
N TYR A 233 -25.58 -2.79 -19.44
CA TYR A 233 -25.91 -2.27 -18.12
C TYR A 233 -26.26 -3.36 -17.07
N PRO A 234 -27.03 -4.42 -17.37
CA PRO A 234 -27.26 -5.51 -16.42
C PRO A 234 -25.98 -6.20 -15.94
N LEU A 235 -24.96 -6.34 -16.79
CA LEU A 235 -23.67 -6.90 -16.39
C LEU A 235 -22.93 -5.99 -15.40
N THR A 236 -23.06 -4.67 -15.57
CA THR A 236 -22.48 -3.71 -14.62
C THR A 236 -23.19 -3.74 -13.26
N GLN A 237 -24.50 -3.99 -13.23
CA GLN A 237 -25.26 -4.18 -11.99
C GLN A 237 -24.81 -5.45 -11.26
N LEU A 238 -24.67 -6.56 -12.00
CA LEU A 238 -24.13 -7.82 -11.45
C LEU A 238 -22.70 -7.64 -10.94
N GLY A 239 -21.86 -6.88 -11.65
CA GLY A 239 -20.52 -6.53 -11.20
C GLY A 239 -20.53 -5.76 -9.88
N THR A 240 -21.34 -4.71 -9.78
CA THR A 240 -21.51 -3.92 -8.55
C THR A 240 -22.00 -4.77 -7.38
N ALA A 241 -23.02 -5.60 -7.60
CA ALA A 241 -23.56 -6.50 -6.56
C ALA A 241 -22.51 -7.52 -6.11
N SER A 242 -21.74 -8.08 -7.05
CA SER A 242 -20.66 -9.04 -6.76
C SER A 242 -19.54 -8.39 -5.95
N THR A 243 -19.17 -7.15 -6.26
CA THR A 243 -18.21 -6.37 -5.46
C THR A 243 -18.71 -6.19 -4.03
N MET A 244 -19.97 -5.82 -3.83
CA MET A 244 -20.53 -5.64 -2.49
C MET A 244 -20.61 -6.97 -1.72
N LEU A 245 -20.98 -8.06 -2.38
CA LEU A 245 -20.99 -9.39 -1.76
C LEU A 245 -19.58 -9.81 -1.33
N PHE A 246 -18.58 -9.60 -2.18
CA PHE A 246 -17.19 -9.90 -1.85
C PHE A 246 -16.67 -9.05 -0.70
N GLU A 247 -16.90 -7.73 -0.75
CA GLU A 247 -16.39 -6.80 0.25
C GLU A 247 -17.07 -7.02 1.61
N VAL A 248 -18.40 -7.07 1.68
CA VAL A 248 -19.13 -7.28 2.95
C VAL A 248 -19.01 -8.72 3.44
N GLY A 249 -18.89 -9.69 2.52
CA GLY A 249 -18.73 -11.11 2.83
C GLY A 249 -17.28 -11.56 3.06
N ALA A 250 -16.31 -10.64 3.02
CA ALA A 250 -14.92 -10.97 3.29
C ALA A 250 -14.79 -11.59 4.70
N PRO A 251 -14.25 -12.82 4.83
CA PRO A 251 -14.17 -13.56 6.09
C PRO A 251 -13.12 -13.02 7.07
#